data_AF-A0A6A9QN78-F1
#
_entry.id   AF-A0A6A9QN78-F1
#
_cell.length_a   1.000
_cell.length_b   1.000
_cell.length_c   1.000
_cell.angle_alpha   90.00
_cell.angle_beta   90.00
_cell.angle_gamma   90.00
#
_symmetry.space_group_name_H-M   'P 1'
#
loop_
_entity.id
_entity.type
_entity.pdbx_description
1 polymer ?
#
loop_
_entity_poly.entity_id
_entity_poly.type
_entity_poly.pdbx_seq_one_letter_code
_entity_poly.pdbx_strand_id
1 'polypeptide(L)'
;MINLENLESELDLDNQVRKLIEEARTRASSAGEVVGLASRVTPLSHGKDNREIKAEVPFEVYLKKRFLVGSYLGISLPVSKTLVLGRVNAVERSDILAVSKVPALSPIEDASGIATYLALTIELLSEEVDGEVVPPSSPVDPQSPIFVPNEQFIKKMLGLPEKGTEIGRVMEGYKETRVEVRLTHDILRHHMLVVGTTGAGKTNFLKLIAKNSEVPTMVFDIQGDYVKTVAEMGGTVVVPITREYANLEIIEFLDIFLKRTNMLGYMPKELNGNKVVMRNEAGNEFTLYLTAFLLSEIYQYLPDVSPFFTPQGASYFKAITRDCITTIDQWEEDCSDMMNEMRIHKLTQDSIIRTVGLLKETGIIDVKIPGTKGRSKRDFFGEPNYEEVMKQKSVIDLRWALEKGTSSATISAFLVSQRIFERVDKIYKTEGKETPFLMIFDEAHEYFPQGRREEDKEGLERLINRILRLGRVRGIGTVLATHRPTDLNRLILTLTNTKVAMRADEDALKEIGMEDYAGMLQASPAGYGVMRTFSMKVHDLIFRSLKFS
;
A
#
# COMPACT_ATOMS: atom_id res chain seq x y z
N MET A 1 -8.72 72.44 15.52
CA MET A 1 -8.00 71.52 16.43
C MET A 1 -8.14 70.13 15.85
N ILE A 2 -7.07 69.63 15.24
CA ILE A 2 -6.98 68.22 14.84
C ILE A 2 -6.98 67.42 16.15
N ASN A 3 -7.86 66.44 16.25
CA ASN A 3 -8.11 65.68 17.47
C ASN A 3 -6.87 64.82 17.78
N LEU A 4 -5.99 65.33 18.66
CA LEU A 4 -4.69 64.72 18.99
C LEU A 4 -4.83 63.28 19.52
N GLU A 5 -5.94 62.95 20.19
CA GLU A 5 -6.25 61.60 20.68
C GLU A 5 -6.43 60.57 19.55
N ASN A 6 -6.99 60.96 18.40
CA ASN A 6 -7.14 60.06 17.26
C ASN A 6 -5.80 59.77 16.59
N LEU A 7 -4.91 60.77 16.51
CA LEU A 7 -3.57 60.61 15.94
C LEU A 7 -2.68 59.69 16.79
N GLU A 8 -2.78 59.78 18.12
CA GLU A 8 -2.04 58.89 19.03
C GLU A 8 -2.55 57.43 18.94
N SER A 9 -3.86 57.22 18.80
CA SER A 9 -4.44 55.88 18.62
C SER A 9 -4.09 55.23 17.27
N GLU A 10 -4.01 56.02 16.19
CA GLU A 10 -3.60 55.55 14.87
C GLU A 10 -2.10 55.24 14.81
N LEU A 11 -1.25 56.05 15.47
CA LEU A 11 0.20 55.76 15.58
C LEU A 11 0.48 54.49 16.39
N ASP A 12 -0.30 54.23 17.45
CA ASP A 12 -0.17 53.02 18.26
C ASP A 12 -0.57 51.77 17.44
N LEU A 13 -1.66 51.86 16.66
CA LEU A 13 -2.08 50.77 15.78
C LEU A 13 -1.06 50.46 14.67
N ASP A 14 -0.48 51.48 14.00
CA ASP A 14 0.56 51.26 12.98
C ASP A 14 1.81 50.60 13.57
N ASN A 15 2.24 51.02 14.77
CA ASN A 15 3.35 50.40 15.49
C ASN A 15 3.05 48.94 15.88
N GLN A 16 1.81 48.65 16.31
CA GLN A 16 1.37 47.30 16.63
C GLN A 16 1.35 46.40 15.38
N VAL A 17 0.85 46.88 14.25
CA VAL A 17 0.82 46.12 12.98
C VAL A 17 2.24 45.84 12.47
N ARG A 18 3.13 46.84 12.49
CA ARG A 18 4.55 46.64 12.12
C ARG A 18 5.22 45.59 12.99
N LYS A 19 4.94 45.60 14.30
CA LYS A 19 5.46 44.60 15.23
C LYS A 19 4.98 43.20 14.88
N LEU A 20 3.70 43.01 14.54
CA LEU A 20 3.16 41.71 14.12
C LEU A 20 3.85 41.18 12.86
N ILE A 21 4.12 42.05 11.88
CA ILE A 21 4.81 41.66 10.64
C ILE A 21 6.26 41.26 10.92
N GLU A 22 6.98 41.99 11.77
CA GLU A 22 8.36 41.64 12.16
C GLU A 22 8.42 40.33 12.98
N GLU A 23 7.47 40.12 13.89
CA GLU A 23 7.32 38.83 14.59
C GLU A 23 7.03 37.69 13.59
N ALA A 24 6.19 37.91 12.59
CA ALA A 24 5.91 36.94 11.54
C ALA A 24 7.14 36.63 10.69
N ARG A 25 7.93 37.65 10.32
CA ARG A 25 9.18 37.49 9.57
C ARG A 25 10.22 36.70 10.39
N THR A 26 10.30 36.96 11.68
CA THR A 26 11.21 36.24 12.59
C THR A 26 10.82 34.76 12.70
N ARG A 27 9.53 34.45 12.84
CA ARG A 27 9.03 33.07 12.81
C ARG A 27 9.32 32.39 11.48
N ALA A 28 9.07 33.06 10.35
CA ALA A 28 9.37 32.52 9.02
C ALA A 28 10.87 32.19 8.86
N SER A 29 11.75 33.09 9.29
CA SER A 29 13.21 32.90 9.24
C SER A 29 13.71 31.73 10.08
N SER A 30 12.99 31.35 11.15
CA SER A 30 13.33 30.15 11.94
C SER A 30 12.96 28.83 11.23
N ALA A 31 11.96 28.87 10.34
CA ALA A 31 11.44 27.72 9.61
C ALA A 31 11.97 27.61 8.17
N GLY A 32 12.62 28.65 7.66
CA GLY A 32 13.17 28.67 6.31
C GLY A 32 13.65 30.05 5.88
N GLU A 33 13.80 30.25 4.57
CA GLU A 33 14.29 31.52 4.00
C GLU A 33 13.13 32.34 3.44
N VAL A 34 12.93 33.56 3.94
CA VAL A 34 11.86 34.46 3.44
C VAL A 34 12.17 34.92 2.02
N VAL A 35 11.25 34.68 1.09
CA VAL A 35 11.42 34.90 -0.34
C VAL A 35 10.38 35.84 -0.96
N GLY A 36 9.27 36.11 -0.29
CA GLY A 36 8.20 36.92 -0.85
C GLY A 36 7.11 37.25 0.15
N LEU A 37 5.98 37.74 -0.35
CA LEU A 37 4.85 38.18 0.46
C LEU A 37 3.53 37.70 -0.16
N ALA A 38 2.52 37.45 0.67
CA ALA A 38 1.15 37.24 0.20
C ALA A 38 0.65 38.52 -0.51
N SER A 39 -0.01 38.34 -1.66
CA SER A 39 -0.47 39.45 -2.50
C SER A 39 -1.52 40.30 -1.79
N ARG A 40 -1.55 41.60 -2.13
CA ARG A 40 -2.51 42.59 -1.61
C ARG A 40 -3.80 42.69 -2.41
N VAL A 41 -3.82 42.16 -3.64
CA VAL A 41 -4.76 42.60 -4.69
C VAL A 41 -5.86 41.58 -4.98
N THR A 42 -5.66 40.32 -4.61
CA THR A 42 -6.65 39.26 -4.80
C THR A 42 -7.35 39.00 -3.47
N PRO A 43 -8.70 39.03 -3.38
CA PRO A 43 -9.39 38.64 -2.16
C PRO A 43 -8.99 37.22 -1.81
N LEU A 44 -8.38 37.06 -0.63
CA LEU A 44 -7.98 35.78 -0.08
C LEU A 44 -9.25 35.10 0.46
N SER A 45 -10.08 34.54 -0.42
CA SER A 45 -11.26 33.79 0.01
C SER A 45 -10.81 32.44 0.54
N HIS A 46 -10.93 32.24 1.85
CA HIS A 46 -10.75 30.95 2.50
C HIS A 46 -12.13 30.29 2.70
N GLY A 47 -12.32 29.08 2.17
CA GLY A 47 -13.59 28.35 2.27
C GLY A 47 -13.46 26.91 1.76
N LYS A 48 -14.56 26.13 1.83
CA LYS A 48 -14.57 24.72 1.37
C LYS A 48 -14.10 24.56 -0.08
N ASP A 49 -14.35 25.56 -0.93
CA ASP A 49 -14.14 25.51 -2.38
C ASP A 49 -12.94 26.35 -2.87
N ASN A 50 -12.31 27.17 -2.02
CA ASN A 50 -11.12 27.97 -2.36
C ASN A 50 -10.05 27.85 -1.27
N ARG A 51 -8.96 27.14 -1.59
CA ARG A 51 -7.78 26.95 -0.73
C ARG A 51 -6.52 27.56 -1.31
N GLU A 52 -6.66 28.45 -2.28
CA GLU A 52 -5.53 29.05 -2.97
C GLU A 52 -5.32 30.50 -2.55
N ILE A 53 -4.05 30.88 -2.43
CA ILE A 53 -3.63 32.25 -2.24
C ILE A 53 -2.69 32.67 -3.36
N LYS A 54 -2.59 33.98 -3.61
CA LYS A 54 -1.54 34.54 -4.47
C LYS A 54 -0.40 35.08 -3.64
N ALA A 55 0.82 34.78 -4.07
CA ALA A 55 2.06 35.31 -3.50
C ALA A 55 2.90 36.01 -4.57
N GLU A 56 3.65 37.01 -4.15
CA GLU A 56 4.51 37.83 -5.00
C GLU A 56 5.97 37.63 -4.54
N VAL A 57 6.82 37.18 -5.45
CA VAL A 57 8.26 36.98 -5.21
C VAL A 57 9.05 38.02 -6.02
N PRO A 58 9.90 38.83 -5.37
CA PRO A 58 10.73 39.81 -6.06
C PRO A 58 11.63 39.20 -7.13
N PHE A 59 11.90 39.95 -8.19
CA PHE A 59 12.67 39.47 -9.34
C PHE A 59 14.08 39.00 -8.95
N GLU A 60 14.75 39.67 -8.02
CA GLU A 60 16.10 39.31 -7.55
C GLU A 60 16.13 37.95 -6.85
N VAL A 61 15.03 37.58 -6.18
CA VAL A 61 14.87 36.28 -5.52
C VAL A 61 14.61 35.21 -6.57
N TYR A 62 13.73 35.49 -7.54
CA TYR A 62 13.46 34.60 -8.66
C TYR A 62 14.70 34.30 -9.52
N LEU A 63 15.59 35.27 -9.71
CA LEU A 63 16.88 35.05 -10.41
C LEU A 63 17.77 34.02 -9.69
N LYS A 64 17.69 33.96 -8.35
CA LYS A 64 18.52 33.09 -7.52
C LYS A 64 17.86 31.75 -7.21
N LYS A 65 16.52 31.69 -7.23
CA LYS A 65 15.73 30.53 -6.80
C LYS A 65 14.66 30.19 -7.83
N ARG A 66 14.52 28.89 -8.08
CA ARG A 66 13.48 28.36 -8.96
C ARG A 66 12.26 27.96 -8.13
N PHE A 67 11.10 28.41 -8.56
CA PHE A 67 9.80 28.00 -8.03
C PHE A 67 9.09 27.21 -9.13
N LEU A 68 8.82 25.94 -8.88
CA LEU A 68 8.16 25.05 -9.82
C LEU A 68 6.76 24.74 -9.32
N VAL A 69 5.87 24.36 -10.22
CA VAL A 69 4.61 23.71 -9.82
C VAL A 69 4.95 22.47 -9.00
N GLY A 70 4.34 22.36 -7.82
CA GLY A 70 4.63 21.34 -6.82
C GLY A 70 5.67 21.72 -5.77
N SER A 71 6.34 22.88 -5.86
CA SER A 71 7.25 23.36 -4.80
C SER A 71 6.49 23.66 -3.52
N TYR A 72 7.08 23.31 -2.37
CA TYR A 72 6.53 23.66 -1.06
C TYR A 72 6.95 25.06 -0.63
N LEU A 73 6.01 25.82 -0.09
CA LEU A 73 6.25 27.14 0.49
C LEU A 73 5.61 27.22 1.87
N GLY A 74 6.27 27.91 2.77
CA GLY A 74 5.73 28.26 4.08
C GLY A 74 5.16 29.67 4.07
N ILE A 75 4.12 29.89 4.88
CA ILE A 75 3.49 31.19 5.09
C ILE A 75 3.45 31.44 6.58
N SER A 76 3.91 32.61 7.03
CA SER A 76 3.84 33.01 8.43
C SER A 76 2.74 34.05 8.60
N LEU A 77 1.67 33.70 9.32
CA LEU A 77 0.49 34.54 9.48
C LEU A 77 0.69 35.53 10.64
N PRO A 78 0.73 36.85 10.40
CA PRO A 78 0.97 37.84 11.44
C PRO A 78 -0.09 37.87 12.54
N VAL A 79 -1.38 37.80 12.17
CA VAL A 79 -2.48 37.98 13.13
C VAL A 79 -2.73 36.72 13.96
N SER A 80 -2.89 35.57 13.31
CA SER A 80 -3.13 34.29 14.00
C SER A 80 -1.90 33.74 14.71
N LYS A 81 -0.70 34.24 14.37
CA LYS A 81 0.59 33.78 14.89
C LYS A 81 0.86 32.29 14.62
N THR A 82 0.34 31.78 13.51
CA THR A 82 0.54 30.39 13.04
C THR A 82 1.48 30.33 11.82
N LEU A 83 1.91 29.11 11.49
CA LEU A 83 2.68 28.79 10.28
C LEU A 83 1.84 27.85 9.39
N VAL A 84 1.84 28.09 8.09
CA VAL A 84 1.09 27.31 7.11
C VAL A 84 2.06 26.73 6.08
N LEU A 85 1.86 25.48 5.70
CA LEU A 85 2.51 24.85 4.55
C LEU A 85 1.54 24.92 3.36
N GLY A 86 2.06 25.36 2.22
CA GLY A 86 1.37 25.34 0.94
C GLY A 86 2.21 24.74 -0.17
N ARG A 87 1.57 24.48 -1.31
CA ARG A 87 2.18 23.94 -2.52
C ARG A 87 1.84 24.83 -3.70
N VAL A 88 2.84 25.15 -4.51
CA VAL A 88 2.66 25.97 -5.71
C VAL A 88 1.83 25.18 -6.74
N ASN A 89 0.66 25.70 -7.10
CA ASN A 89 -0.20 25.13 -8.14
C ASN A 89 0.04 25.80 -9.50
N ALA A 90 0.32 27.11 -9.51
CA ALA A 90 0.62 27.85 -10.74
C ALA A 90 1.76 28.86 -10.53
N VAL A 91 2.49 29.11 -11.61
CA VAL A 91 3.59 30.07 -11.68
C VAL A 91 3.30 31.01 -12.85
N GLU A 92 3.06 32.28 -12.56
CA GLU A 92 2.67 33.29 -13.55
C GLU A 92 3.72 34.40 -13.62
N ARG A 93 4.00 34.83 -14.85
CA ARG A 93 4.74 36.05 -15.13
C ARG A 93 3.85 36.98 -15.94
N SER A 94 3.76 38.23 -15.53
CA SER A 94 2.98 39.23 -16.25
C SER A 94 3.83 40.48 -16.43
N ASP A 95 3.95 40.91 -17.68
CA ASP A 95 4.49 42.23 -18.00
C ASP A 95 3.53 43.32 -17.50
N ILE A 96 4.05 44.51 -17.19
CA ILE A 96 3.25 45.64 -16.73
C ILE A 96 2.17 46.04 -17.75
N LEU A 97 2.42 45.88 -19.05
CA LEU A 97 1.45 46.12 -20.12
C LEU A 97 0.33 45.08 -20.11
N ALA A 98 0.65 43.81 -19.84
CA ALA A 98 -0.34 42.74 -19.71
C ALA A 98 -1.24 42.96 -18.49
N VAL A 99 -0.65 43.34 -17.34
CA VAL A 99 -1.41 43.72 -16.13
C VAL A 99 -2.30 44.94 -16.40
N SER A 100 -1.79 45.92 -17.15
CA SER A 100 -2.52 47.15 -17.49
C SER A 100 -3.52 46.98 -18.64
N LYS A 101 -3.59 45.79 -19.26
CA LYS A 101 -4.39 45.47 -20.46
C LYS A 101 -4.14 46.41 -21.64
N VAL A 102 -2.91 46.92 -21.76
CA VAL A 102 -2.49 47.80 -22.86
C VAL A 102 -1.81 46.95 -23.93
N PRO A 103 -2.33 46.89 -25.17
CA PRO A 103 -1.72 46.11 -26.24
C PRO A 103 -0.41 46.75 -26.71
N ALA A 104 0.63 45.93 -26.90
CA ALA A 104 1.84 46.37 -27.57
C ALA A 104 1.56 46.54 -29.07
N LEU A 105 1.82 47.73 -29.61
CA LEU A 105 1.60 48.05 -31.03
C LEU A 105 2.70 47.47 -31.94
N SER A 106 3.84 47.08 -31.37
CA SER A 106 4.95 46.37 -32.02
C SER A 106 5.75 45.57 -30.98
N PRO A 107 6.47 44.50 -31.38
CA PRO A 107 7.41 43.82 -30.48
C PRO A 107 8.60 44.76 -30.18
N ILE A 108 8.69 45.23 -28.94
CA ILE A 108 9.79 46.05 -28.44
C ILE A 108 10.59 45.19 -27.47
N GLU A 109 11.91 45.11 -27.64
CA GLU A 109 12.79 44.53 -26.63
C GLU A 109 12.97 45.53 -25.49
N ASP A 110 12.22 45.33 -24.40
CA ASP A 110 12.36 46.10 -23.17
C ASP A 110 12.82 45.20 -22.01
N ALA A 111 14.07 45.39 -21.58
CA ALA A 111 14.64 44.65 -20.46
C ALA A 111 13.93 44.93 -19.12
N SER A 112 13.25 46.07 -18.98
CA SER A 112 12.55 46.45 -17.75
C SER A 112 11.25 45.65 -17.53
N GLY A 113 10.58 45.22 -18.62
CA GLY A 113 9.41 44.33 -18.55
C GLY A 113 9.73 42.94 -17.95
N ILE A 114 11.00 42.54 -18.01
CA ILE A 114 11.50 41.30 -17.41
C ILE A 114 11.72 41.45 -15.89
N ALA A 115 11.78 42.66 -15.32
CA ALA A 115 12.02 42.87 -13.90
C ALA A 115 10.76 42.78 -13.01
N THR A 116 9.63 42.33 -13.57
CA THR A 116 8.39 42.11 -12.82
C THR A 116 8.51 40.97 -11.81
N TYR A 117 7.73 41.06 -10.73
CA TYR A 117 7.66 40.00 -9.73
C TYR A 117 7.11 38.71 -10.33
N LEU A 118 7.48 37.59 -9.72
CA LEU A 118 6.90 36.29 -10.01
C LEU A 118 5.62 36.14 -9.18
N ALA A 119 4.49 35.88 -9.84
CA ALA A 119 3.23 35.58 -9.17
C ALA A 119 3.09 34.07 -8.99
N LEU A 120 2.80 33.63 -7.77
CA LEU A 120 2.61 32.22 -7.43
C LEU A 120 1.19 32.02 -6.92
N THR A 121 0.50 31.01 -7.43
CA THR A 121 -0.73 30.50 -6.83
C THR A 121 -0.37 29.33 -5.93
N ILE A 122 -0.68 29.44 -4.64
CA ILE A 122 -0.28 28.49 -3.61
C ILE A 122 -1.54 27.85 -3.01
N GLU A 123 -1.67 26.54 -3.13
CA GLU A 123 -2.66 25.72 -2.44
C GLU A 123 -2.22 25.52 -0.98
N LEU A 124 -3.09 25.84 -0.02
CA LEU A 124 -2.83 25.62 1.41
C LEU A 124 -3.04 24.15 1.79
N LEU A 125 -2.04 23.53 2.40
CA LEU A 125 -2.04 22.10 2.74
C LEU A 125 -2.31 21.85 4.23
N SER A 126 -1.58 22.54 5.10
CA SER A 126 -1.67 22.35 6.56
C SER A 126 -1.24 23.61 7.32
N GLU A 127 -1.71 23.74 8.55
CA GLU A 127 -1.43 24.85 9.46
C GLU A 127 -1.00 24.30 10.83
N GLU A 128 0.00 24.92 11.46
CA GLU A 128 0.38 24.63 12.83
C GLU A 128 -0.35 25.57 13.79
N VAL A 129 -1.27 25.02 14.58
CA VAL A 129 -2.06 25.71 15.61
C VAL A 129 -1.80 25.03 16.95
N ASP A 130 -1.36 25.81 17.95
CA ASP A 130 -1.09 25.32 19.31
C ASP A 130 -0.16 24.07 19.39
N GLY A 131 0.79 23.98 18.46
CA GLY A 131 1.75 22.87 18.38
C GLY A 131 1.23 21.62 17.64
N GLU A 132 -0.02 21.63 17.19
CA GLU A 132 -0.60 20.59 16.37
C GLU A 132 -0.72 21.02 14.90
N VAL A 133 -0.48 20.07 13.99
CA VAL A 133 -0.68 20.30 12.55
C VAL A 133 -2.10 19.89 12.18
N VAL A 134 -2.86 20.84 11.66
CA VAL A 134 -4.28 20.74 11.29
C VAL A 134 -4.50 21.21 9.86
N PRO A 135 -5.67 20.95 9.25
CA PRO A 135 -6.04 21.61 8.00
C PRO A 135 -6.02 23.14 8.16
N PRO A 136 -5.65 23.89 7.11
CA PRO A 136 -5.62 25.34 7.18
C PRO A 136 -7.00 25.88 7.51
N SER A 137 -7.08 26.75 8.51
CA SER A 137 -8.33 27.31 9.04
C SER A 137 -8.28 28.81 9.26
N SER A 138 -7.07 29.36 9.43
CA SER A 138 -6.88 30.80 9.57
C SER A 138 -6.92 31.51 8.21
N PRO A 139 -7.49 32.73 8.16
CA PRO A 139 -7.35 33.57 6.99
C PRO A 139 -5.88 33.92 6.77
N VAL A 140 -5.47 34.00 5.50
CA VAL A 140 -4.14 34.51 5.17
C VAL A 140 -4.21 36.04 5.10
N ASP A 141 -3.39 36.72 5.90
CA ASP A 141 -3.31 38.18 5.86
C ASP A 141 -2.51 38.63 4.63
N PRO A 142 -2.94 39.68 3.91
CA PRO A 142 -2.09 40.33 2.91
C PRO A 142 -0.73 40.69 3.50
N GLN A 143 0.32 40.58 2.69
CA GLN A 143 1.71 40.78 3.12
C GLN A 143 2.24 39.77 4.16
N SER A 144 1.54 38.67 4.42
CA SER A 144 2.12 37.55 5.18
C SER A 144 3.46 37.11 4.56
N PRO A 145 4.55 36.99 5.34
CA PRO A 145 5.83 36.50 4.85
C PRO A 145 5.73 35.10 4.24
N ILE A 146 6.22 34.96 3.01
CA ILE A 146 6.35 33.69 2.29
C ILE A 146 7.80 33.23 2.35
N PHE A 147 8.04 31.98 2.70
CA PHE A 147 9.38 31.42 2.85
C PHE A 147 9.54 30.07 2.15
N VAL A 148 10.77 29.75 1.74
CA VAL A 148 11.15 28.40 1.31
C VAL A 148 11.48 27.60 2.57
N PRO A 149 10.70 26.57 2.90
CA PRO A 149 10.83 25.84 4.15
C PRO A 149 12.08 24.95 4.18
N ASN A 150 12.61 24.72 5.38
CA ASN A 150 13.64 23.71 5.61
C ASN A 150 13.03 22.30 5.67
N GLU A 151 13.89 21.27 5.58
CA GLU A 151 13.46 19.85 5.55
C GLU A 151 12.68 19.44 6.80
N GLN A 152 13.06 19.94 7.97
CA GLN A 152 12.38 19.64 9.24
C GLN A 152 10.96 20.19 9.26
N PHE A 153 10.77 21.41 8.76
CA PHE A 153 9.47 22.03 8.63
C PHE A 153 8.58 21.26 7.66
N ILE A 154 9.08 20.89 6.47
CA ILE A 154 8.32 20.09 5.50
C ILE A 154 7.91 18.75 6.13
N LYS A 155 8.85 18.04 6.76
CA LYS A 155 8.59 16.74 7.39
C LYS A 155 7.49 16.84 8.45
N LYS A 156 7.57 17.83 9.34
CA LYS A 156 6.58 18.09 10.40
C LYS A 156 5.22 18.43 9.83
N MET A 157 5.15 19.39 8.91
CA MET A 157 3.89 19.91 8.37
C MET A 157 3.17 18.92 7.44
N LEU A 158 3.91 18.00 6.80
CA LEU A 158 3.32 16.87 6.06
C LEU A 158 2.87 15.73 7.00
N GLY A 159 3.32 15.72 8.25
CA GLY A 159 3.04 14.65 9.22
C GLY A 159 3.79 13.36 8.91
N LEU A 160 5.00 13.44 8.35
CA LEU A 160 5.79 12.26 8.03
C LEU A 160 6.40 11.66 9.30
N PRO A 161 6.34 10.34 9.49
CA PRO A 161 6.86 9.71 10.69
C PRO A 161 8.39 9.74 10.74
N GLU A 162 8.93 9.81 11.97
CA GLU A 162 10.38 9.77 12.22
C GLU A 162 10.99 8.37 12.06
N LYS A 163 10.20 7.33 12.35
CA LYS A 163 10.61 5.92 12.31
C LYS A 163 9.74 5.12 11.34
N GLY A 164 10.15 3.89 11.08
CA GLY A 164 9.45 2.97 10.21
C GLY A 164 10.15 2.79 8.86
N THR A 165 9.45 2.06 8.01
CA THR A 165 9.93 1.56 6.72
C THR A 165 10.07 2.69 5.72
N GLU A 166 11.30 3.00 5.35
CA GLU A 166 11.61 3.99 4.33
C GLU A 166 11.23 3.48 2.95
N ILE A 167 10.33 4.22 2.30
CA ILE A 167 9.77 3.86 0.99
C ILE A 167 10.21 4.79 -0.14
N GLY A 168 10.65 6.01 0.16
CA GLY A 168 10.85 7.01 -0.88
C GLY A 168 11.31 8.37 -0.39
N ARG A 169 11.22 9.34 -1.28
CA ARG A 169 11.48 10.76 -1.04
C ARG A 169 10.29 11.60 -1.49
N VAL A 170 10.03 12.71 -0.77
CA VAL A 170 8.99 13.68 -1.17
C VAL A 170 9.41 14.36 -2.46
N MET A 171 8.45 14.60 -3.35
CA MET A 171 8.66 15.26 -4.64
C MET A 171 8.16 16.69 -4.63
N GLU A 172 8.93 17.59 -5.24
CA GLU A 172 8.55 18.95 -5.60
C GLU A 172 8.46 19.06 -7.13
N GLY A 173 7.26 18.83 -7.66
CA GLY A 173 7.12 18.53 -9.10
C GLY A 173 8.00 17.32 -9.45
N TYR A 174 8.90 17.46 -10.43
CA TYR A 174 9.82 16.37 -10.80
C TYR A 174 11.13 16.33 -10.02
N LYS A 175 11.32 17.24 -9.05
CA LYS A 175 12.54 17.30 -8.25
C LYS A 175 12.39 16.45 -6.99
N GLU A 176 13.34 15.54 -6.80
CA GLU A 176 13.43 14.74 -5.58
C GLU A 176 14.03 15.58 -4.45
N THR A 177 13.32 15.64 -3.33
CA THR A 177 13.82 16.30 -2.11
C THR A 177 14.63 15.33 -1.26
N ARG A 178 15.27 15.84 -0.20
CA ARG A 178 15.94 15.01 0.80
C ARG A 178 15.00 14.49 1.89
N VAL A 179 13.74 14.92 1.88
CA VAL A 179 12.76 14.53 2.90
C VAL A 179 12.31 13.10 2.64
N GLU A 180 12.58 12.22 3.60
CA GLU A 180 12.26 10.79 3.53
C GLU A 180 10.78 10.53 3.76
N VAL A 181 10.22 9.61 2.97
CA VAL A 181 8.88 9.08 3.19
C VAL A 181 9.00 7.72 3.87
N ARG A 182 8.43 7.60 5.06
CA ARG A 182 8.44 6.40 5.89
C ARG A 182 7.03 5.93 6.20
N LEU A 183 6.85 4.62 6.33
CA LEU A 183 5.61 3.97 6.76
C LEU A 183 5.83 3.27 8.09
N THR A 184 5.06 3.65 9.11
CA THR A 184 5.08 2.94 10.39
C THR A 184 4.32 1.62 10.28
N HIS A 185 4.59 0.70 11.22
CA HIS A 185 3.73 -0.48 11.35
C HIS A 185 2.26 -0.10 11.61
N ASP A 186 2.01 1.01 12.32
CA ASP A 186 0.66 1.51 12.52
C ASP A 186 -0.03 1.84 11.19
N ILE A 187 0.63 2.53 10.26
CA ILE A 187 0.06 2.79 8.92
C ILE A 187 -0.22 1.47 8.19
N LEU A 188 0.73 0.53 8.22
CA LEU A 188 0.64 -0.75 7.50
C LEU A 188 -0.47 -1.67 8.05
N ARG A 189 -0.72 -1.67 9.37
CA ARG A 189 -1.81 -2.47 9.99
C ARG A 189 -3.21 -1.93 9.71
N HIS A 190 -3.34 -0.75 9.11
CA HIS A 190 -4.61 -0.21 8.60
C HIS A 190 -4.86 -0.55 7.12
N HIS A 191 -4.05 -1.43 6.55
CA HIS A 191 -4.15 -1.93 5.19
C HIS A 191 -3.88 -0.85 4.13
N MET A 192 -3.19 -1.28 3.07
CA MET A 192 -2.77 -0.43 1.96
C MET A 192 -3.22 -1.02 0.64
N LEU A 193 -3.75 -0.18 -0.24
CA LEU A 193 -4.02 -0.50 -1.64
C LEU A 193 -3.01 0.25 -2.52
N VAL A 194 -2.33 -0.47 -3.42
CA VAL A 194 -1.37 0.09 -4.38
C VAL A 194 -1.90 -0.14 -5.79
N VAL A 195 -2.18 0.93 -6.52
CA VAL A 195 -2.69 0.89 -7.90
C VAL A 195 -1.63 1.42 -8.87
N GLY A 196 -1.46 0.73 -9.99
CA GLY A 196 -0.51 1.13 -11.03
C GLY A 196 -0.46 0.12 -12.16
N THR A 197 -0.15 0.56 -13.36
CA THR A 197 0.02 -0.28 -14.56
C THR A 197 1.35 -1.04 -14.54
N THR A 198 1.54 -1.97 -15.47
CA THR A 198 2.82 -2.65 -15.68
C THR A 198 3.92 -1.63 -15.96
N GLY A 199 5.08 -1.80 -15.30
CA GLY A 199 6.21 -0.87 -15.41
C GLY A 199 6.03 0.47 -14.67
N ALA A 200 4.94 0.69 -13.94
CA ALA A 200 4.77 1.88 -13.10
C ALA A 200 5.70 1.89 -11.86
N GLY A 201 6.23 0.73 -11.49
CA GLY A 201 7.10 0.56 -10.32
C GLY A 201 6.44 -0.13 -9.12
N LYS A 202 5.24 -0.71 -9.27
CA LYS A 202 4.53 -1.45 -8.19
C LYS A 202 5.40 -2.54 -7.56
N THR A 203 5.90 -3.49 -8.35
CA THR A 203 6.71 -4.60 -7.86
C THR A 203 7.96 -4.12 -7.13
N ASN A 204 8.60 -3.05 -7.63
CA ASN A 204 9.73 -2.41 -6.96
C ASN A 204 9.33 -1.84 -5.59
N PHE A 205 8.22 -1.12 -5.53
CA PHE A 205 7.67 -0.56 -4.30
C PHE A 205 7.31 -1.65 -3.28
N LEU A 206 6.67 -2.73 -3.70
CA LEU A 206 6.33 -3.86 -2.85
C LEU A 206 7.57 -4.61 -2.34
N LYS A 207 8.58 -4.84 -3.19
CA LYS A 207 9.86 -5.43 -2.78
C LYS A 207 10.57 -4.58 -1.73
N LEU A 208 10.52 -3.25 -1.88
CA LEU A 208 11.07 -2.31 -0.91
C LEU A 208 10.36 -2.43 0.45
N ILE A 209 9.01 -2.48 0.45
CA ILE A 209 8.24 -2.71 1.68
C ILE A 209 8.59 -4.07 2.28
N ALA A 210 8.63 -5.14 1.49
CA ALA A 210 8.94 -6.48 1.99
C ALA A 210 10.33 -6.55 2.66
N LYS A 211 11.34 -5.96 2.02
CA LYS A 211 12.73 -5.91 2.50
C LYS A 211 12.90 -5.01 3.72
N ASN A 212 12.37 -3.78 3.67
CA ASN A 212 12.58 -2.76 4.70
C ASN A 212 11.52 -2.76 5.81
N SER A 213 10.51 -3.63 5.74
CA SER A 213 9.51 -3.74 6.82
C SER A 213 10.18 -4.21 8.12
N GLU A 214 9.92 -3.49 9.21
CA GLU A 214 10.43 -3.84 10.54
C GLU A 214 9.75 -5.09 11.13
N VAL A 215 8.63 -5.52 10.53
CA VAL A 215 7.85 -6.67 10.99
C VAL A 215 8.02 -7.85 10.03
N PRO A 216 7.83 -9.10 10.50
CA PRO A 216 7.78 -10.26 9.61
C PRO A 216 6.76 -10.06 8.49
N THR A 217 7.06 -10.58 7.31
CA THR A 217 6.28 -10.32 6.10
C THR A 217 6.15 -11.58 5.28
N MET A 218 4.97 -11.85 4.74
CA MET A 218 4.75 -12.87 3.72
C MET A 218 4.21 -12.24 2.44
N VAL A 219 4.89 -12.50 1.32
CA VAL A 219 4.45 -12.11 -0.02
C VAL A 219 3.72 -13.28 -0.68
N PHE A 220 2.53 -13.02 -1.21
CA PHE A 220 1.75 -13.93 -2.04
C PHE A 220 2.05 -13.63 -3.50
N ASP A 221 2.86 -14.49 -4.12
CA ASP A 221 3.52 -14.23 -5.39
C ASP A 221 3.01 -15.17 -6.49
N ILE A 222 2.16 -14.64 -7.36
CA ILE A 222 1.59 -15.39 -8.48
C ILE A 222 2.49 -15.37 -9.72
N GLN A 223 3.41 -14.41 -9.82
CA GLN A 223 4.27 -14.19 -11.00
C GLN A 223 5.71 -14.68 -10.79
N GLY A 224 6.12 -14.93 -9.54
CA GLY A 224 7.45 -15.42 -9.18
C GLY A 224 8.51 -14.32 -9.02
N ASP A 225 8.10 -13.06 -8.95
CA ASP A 225 9.00 -11.91 -8.91
C ASP A 225 9.75 -11.77 -7.58
N TYR A 226 9.24 -12.35 -6.49
CA TYR A 226 9.73 -12.13 -5.13
C TYR A 226 10.54 -13.31 -4.60
N VAL A 227 10.43 -14.49 -5.22
CA VAL A 227 11.07 -15.74 -4.77
C VAL A 227 12.56 -15.58 -4.56
N LYS A 228 13.28 -15.14 -5.61
CA LYS A 228 14.72 -14.93 -5.56
C LYS A 228 15.10 -13.87 -4.53
N THR A 229 14.36 -12.76 -4.49
CA THR A 229 14.58 -11.67 -3.54
C THR A 229 14.49 -12.14 -2.10
N VAL A 230 13.47 -12.92 -1.73
CA VAL A 230 13.32 -13.45 -0.37
C VAL A 230 14.39 -14.50 -0.05
N ALA A 231 14.74 -15.36 -1.01
CA ALA A 231 15.82 -16.32 -0.85
C ALA A 231 17.18 -15.65 -0.57
N GLU A 232 17.53 -14.59 -1.32
CA GLU A 232 18.77 -13.83 -1.13
C GLU A 232 18.83 -13.08 0.21
N MET A 233 17.67 -12.74 0.80
CA MET A 233 17.56 -12.19 2.15
C MET A 233 17.65 -13.26 3.25
N GLY A 234 17.84 -14.53 2.89
CA GLY A 234 17.84 -15.66 3.80
C GLY A 234 16.48 -15.96 4.43
N GLY A 235 15.41 -15.60 3.73
CA GLY A 235 14.03 -15.82 4.15
C GLY A 235 13.53 -17.23 3.89
N THR A 236 12.20 -17.37 3.95
CA THR A 236 11.50 -18.63 3.70
C THR A 236 10.70 -18.58 2.41
N VAL A 237 10.89 -19.57 1.53
CA VAL A 237 10.09 -19.80 0.32
C VAL A 237 9.13 -20.95 0.59
N VAL A 238 7.84 -20.73 0.39
CA VAL A 238 6.79 -21.75 0.49
C VAL A 238 6.31 -22.07 -0.92
N VAL A 239 6.34 -23.33 -1.32
CA VAL A 239 5.90 -23.78 -2.65
C VAL A 239 4.75 -24.75 -2.46
N PRO A 240 3.51 -24.39 -2.87
CA PRO A 240 2.41 -25.33 -2.93
C PRO A 240 2.67 -26.35 -4.04
N ILE A 241 3.15 -27.53 -3.67
CA ILE A 241 3.43 -28.61 -4.63
C ILE A 241 2.11 -29.25 -5.03
N THR A 242 1.96 -29.51 -6.34
CA THR A 242 0.75 -30.14 -6.86
C THR A 242 0.98 -31.63 -7.13
N ARG A 243 -0.11 -32.38 -7.27
CA ARG A 243 -0.11 -33.81 -7.61
C ARG A 243 0.66 -34.17 -8.89
N GLU A 244 0.87 -33.23 -9.81
CA GLU A 244 1.68 -33.45 -11.02
C GLU A 244 3.15 -33.72 -10.70
N TYR A 245 3.64 -33.11 -9.61
CA TYR A 245 5.03 -33.23 -9.17
C TYR A 245 5.22 -34.33 -8.12
N ALA A 246 4.15 -35.00 -7.69
CA ALA A 246 4.20 -36.04 -6.66
C ALA A 246 4.98 -37.31 -7.08
N ASN A 247 5.19 -37.49 -8.38
CA ASN A 247 5.94 -38.63 -8.92
C ASN A 247 7.44 -38.34 -9.11
N LEU A 248 7.86 -37.08 -9.03
CA LEU A 248 9.27 -36.70 -9.15
C LEU A 248 9.99 -36.94 -7.84
N GLU A 249 11.25 -37.37 -7.90
CA GLU A 249 12.08 -37.33 -6.70
C GLU A 249 12.27 -35.88 -6.24
N ILE A 250 12.41 -35.66 -4.92
CA ILE A 250 12.57 -34.31 -4.38
C ILE A 250 13.75 -33.59 -5.03
N ILE A 251 14.85 -34.30 -5.31
CA ILE A 251 16.05 -33.72 -5.95
C ILE A 251 15.74 -33.24 -7.37
N GLU A 252 14.93 -33.97 -8.14
CA GLU A 252 14.52 -33.57 -9.49
C GLU A 252 13.62 -32.33 -9.45
N PHE A 253 12.68 -32.29 -8.50
CA PHE A 253 11.85 -31.12 -8.28
C PHE A 253 12.70 -29.88 -7.95
N LEU A 254 13.69 -30.03 -7.06
CA LEU A 254 14.58 -28.94 -6.68
C LEU A 254 15.38 -28.40 -7.88
N ASP A 255 15.86 -29.25 -8.78
CA ASP A 255 16.54 -28.81 -10.01
C ASP A 255 15.62 -27.96 -10.89
N ILE A 256 14.36 -28.38 -11.09
CA ILE A 256 13.35 -27.60 -11.82
C ILE A 256 13.09 -26.26 -11.13
N PHE A 257 12.92 -26.27 -9.80
CA PHE A 257 12.70 -25.06 -9.01
C PHE A 257 13.85 -24.06 -9.15
N LEU A 258 15.10 -24.52 -9.04
CA LEU A 258 16.28 -23.66 -9.15
C LEU A 258 16.45 -23.08 -10.56
N LYS A 259 16.12 -23.84 -11.61
CA LYS A 259 16.09 -23.36 -12.99
C LYS A 259 15.04 -22.27 -13.19
N ARG A 260 13.80 -22.52 -12.74
CA ARG A 260 12.67 -21.59 -12.88
C ARG A 260 12.81 -20.29 -12.09
N THR A 261 13.61 -20.30 -11.04
CA THR A 261 13.84 -19.13 -10.17
C THR A 261 15.18 -18.44 -10.44
N ASN A 262 15.96 -18.94 -11.39
CA ASN A 262 17.30 -18.43 -11.70
C ASN A 262 18.22 -18.40 -10.46
N MET A 263 18.26 -19.54 -9.75
CA MET A 263 18.97 -19.75 -8.49
C MET A 263 19.92 -20.97 -8.54
N LEU A 264 20.41 -21.35 -9.73
CA LEU A 264 21.26 -22.54 -9.95
C LEU A 264 22.51 -22.65 -9.05
N GLY A 265 22.97 -21.55 -8.44
CA GLY A 265 24.09 -21.57 -7.49
C GLY A 265 23.75 -22.08 -6.09
N TYR A 266 22.50 -22.46 -5.81
CA TYR A 266 22.08 -23.06 -4.54
C TYR A 266 22.00 -24.58 -4.63
N MET A 267 22.35 -25.26 -3.55
CA MET A 267 22.25 -26.71 -3.39
C MET A 267 21.56 -27.06 -2.06
N PRO A 268 20.84 -28.20 -1.99
CA PRO A 268 20.26 -28.67 -0.73
C PRO A 268 21.36 -29.03 0.27
N LYS A 269 21.30 -28.44 1.45
CA LYS A 269 22.19 -28.71 2.59
C LYS A 269 21.56 -29.71 3.57
N GLU A 270 20.27 -29.55 3.85
CA GLU A 270 19.53 -30.36 4.81
C GLU A 270 18.11 -30.60 4.30
N LEU A 271 17.61 -31.83 4.47
CA LEU A 271 16.27 -32.25 4.08
C LEU A 271 15.56 -32.88 5.28
N ASN A 272 14.52 -32.23 5.78
CA ASN A 272 13.73 -32.68 6.92
C ASN A 272 12.24 -32.71 6.53
N GLY A 273 11.78 -33.85 6.02
CA GLY A 273 10.40 -34.01 5.56
C GLY A 273 10.09 -33.08 4.39
N ASN A 274 9.19 -32.12 4.60
CA ASN A 274 8.82 -31.13 3.60
C ASN A 274 9.66 -29.83 3.64
N LYS A 275 10.63 -29.74 4.55
CA LYS A 275 11.54 -28.60 4.70
C LYS A 275 12.90 -28.91 4.09
N VAL A 276 13.41 -28.00 3.27
CA VAL A 276 14.74 -28.05 2.66
C VAL A 276 15.51 -26.79 3.03
N VAL A 277 16.73 -26.92 3.55
CA VAL A 277 17.64 -25.79 3.71
C VAL A 277 18.54 -25.74 2.48
N MET A 278 18.49 -24.63 1.75
CA MET A 278 19.28 -24.42 0.53
C MET A 278 20.47 -23.52 0.86
N ARG A 279 21.64 -23.81 0.29
CA ARG A 279 22.87 -23.04 0.51
C ARG A 279 23.62 -22.79 -0.79
N ASN A 280 24.21 -21.61 -0.97
CA ASN A 280 25.11 -21.31 -2.08
C ASN A 280 26.60 -21.31 -1.67
N GLU A 281 27.51 -21.19 -2.64
CA GLU A 281 28.96 -21.15 -2.42
C GLU A 281 29.42 -19.97 -1.53
N ALA A 282 28.71 -18.83 -1.60
CA ALA A 282 28.98 -17.66 -0.76
C ALA A 282 28.56 -17.87 0.71
N GLY A 283 27.88 -18.97 1.03
CA GLY A 283 27.41 -19.29 2.37
C GLY A 283 26.03 -18.71 2.72
N ASN A 284 25.33 -18.09 1.76
CA ASN A 284 23.96 -17.64 1.97
C ASN A 284 23.03 -18.84 2.00
N GLU A 285 22.09 -18.85 2.96
CA GLU A 285 21.14 -19.92 3.17
C GLU A 285 19.71 -19.38 3.14
N PHE A 286 18.77 -20.15 2.57
CA PHE A 286 17.33 -19.89 2.69
C PHE A 286 16.57 -21.18 2.96
N THR A 287 15.37 -21.05 3.51
CA THR A 287 14.49 -22.20 3.80
C THR A 287 13.46 -22.37 2.69
N LEU A 288 13.27 -23.59 2.21
CA LEU A 288 12.25 -23.97 1.23
C LEU A 288 11.28 -24.98 1.87
N TYR A 289 9.98 -24.68 1.84
CA TYR A 289 8.92 -25.60 2.25
C TYR A 289 8.14 -26.10 1.03
N LEU A 290 8.14 -27.42 0.80
CA LEU A 290 7.30 -28.08 -0.19
C LEU A 290 5.95 -28.41 0.45
N THR A 291 4.96 -27.56 0.22
CA THR A 291 3.71 -27.58 0.96
C THR A 291 2.59 -28.24 0.16
N ALA A 292 1.80 -29.09 0.82
CA ALA A 292 0.46 -29.44 0.37
C ALA A 292 -0.48 -29.43 1.58
N PHE A 293 -1.78 -29.53 1.31
CA PHE A 293 -2.78 -29.43 2.35
C PHE A 293 -3.47 -30.76 2.59
N LEU A 294 -3.57 -31.17 3.85
CA LEU A 294 -4.23 -32.42 4.20
C LEU A 294 -5.73 -32.17 4.37
N LEU A 295 -6.59 -32.93 3.67
CA LEU A 295 -8.04 -32.77 3.78
C LEU A 295 -8.49 -32.87 5.24
N SER A 296 -7.94 -33.86 5.96
CA SER A 296 -8.18 -34.10 7.38
C SER A 296 -7.88 -32.91 8.30
N GLU A 297 -7.10 -31.92 7.86
CA GLU A 297 -6.70 -30.75 8.65
C GLU A 297 -7.33 -29.44 8.17
N ILE A 298 -7.80 -29.39 6.93
CA ILE A 298 -8.33 -28.17 6.30
C ILE A 298 -9.83 -28.19 6.02
N TYR A 299 -10.52 -29.34 6.15
CA TYR A 299 -11.92 -29.49 5.74
C TYR A 299 -12.88 -28.44 6.35
N GLN A 300 -12.55 -27.89 7.52
CA GLN A 300 -13.34 -26.86 8.19
C GLN A 300 -13.24 -25.49 7.49
N TYR A 301 -12.09 -25.21 6.89
CA TYR A 301 -11.76 -23.92 6.27
C TYR A 301 -11.94 -23.94 4.76
N LEU A 302 -11.72 -25.11 4.14
CA LEU A 302 -11.75 -25.30 2.70
C LEU A 302 -13.04 -24.73 2.06
N PRO A 303 -14.24 -24.91 2.65
CA PRO A 303 -15.45 -24.34 2.07
C PRO A 303 -15.60 -22.83 2.21
N ASP A 304 -14.86 -22.19 3.12
CA ASP A 304 -14.89 -20.74 3.27
C ASP A 304 -13.94 -20.05 2.28
N VAL A 305 -12.93 -20.77 1.79
CA VAL A 305 -11.88 -20.27 0.88
C VAL A 305 -12.01 -20.77 -0.55
N SER A 306 -12.82 -21.79 -0.79
CA SER A 306 -13.04 -22.37 -2.11
C SER A 306 -14.26 -21.73 -2.80
N PRO A 307 -14.14 -21.34 -4.07
CA PRO A 307 -15.26 -20.80 -4.84
C PRO A 307 -16.26 -21.89 -5.28
N PHE A 308 -16.03 -23.16 -4.94
CA PHE A 308 -16.83 -24.29 -5.45
C PHE A 308 -18.03 -24.65 -4.57
N PHE A 309 -18.15 -24.02 -3.40
CA PHE A 309 -19.21 -24.33 -2.45
C PHE A 309 -20.34 -23.31 -2.47
N THR A 310 -21.57 -23.83 -2.48
CA THR A 310 -22.73 -23.05 -2.02
C THR A 310 -22.71 -22.98 -0.49
N PRO A 311 -23.37 -21.98 0.14
CA PRO A 311 -23.44 -21.89 1.61
C PRO A 311 -23.99 -23.16 2.29
N GLN A 312 -24.99 -23.79 1.67
CA GLN A 312 -25.57 -25.05 2.16
C GLN A 312 -24.61 -26.23 1.94
N GLY A 313 -23.99 -26.33 0.75
CA GLY A 313 -23.01 -27.38 0.45
C GLY A 313 -21.80 -27.32 1.37
N ALA A 314 -21.32 -26.11 1.68
CA ALA A 314 -20.25 -25.89 2.65
C ALA A 314 -20.60 -26.45 4.03
N SER A 315 -21.81 -26.17 4.52
CA SER A 315 -22.25 -26.63 5.84
C SER A 315 -22.33 -28.15 5.93
N TYR A 316 -22.92 -28.79 4.92
CA TYR A 316 -22.98 -30.26 4.87
C TYR A 316 -21.61 -30.90 4.71
N PHE A 317 -20.76 -30.38 3.82
CA PHE A 317 -19.42 -30.91 3.63
C PHE A 317 -18.60 -30.87 4.93
N LYS A 318 -18.68 -29.77 5.70
CA LYS A 318 -18.01 -29.68 7.02
C LYS A 318 -18.54 -30.73 7.99
N ALA A 319 -19.85 -30.92 8.04
CA ALA A 319 -20.48 -31.89 8.95
C ALA A 319 -20.13 -33.33 8.58
N ILE A 320 -20.27 -33.69 7.31
CA ILE A 320 -19.94 -35.02 6.78
C ILE A 320 -18.46 -35.33 7.08
N THR A 321 -17.55 -34.49 6.59
CA THR A 321 -16.10 -34.74 6.67
C THR A 321 -15.57 -34.80 8.10
N ARG A 322 -16.21 -34.10 9.05
CA ARG A 322 -15.85 -34.20 10.47
C ARG A 322 -16.03 -35.61 11.01
N ASP A 323 -17.08 -36.28 10.57
CA ASP A 323 -17.50 -37.58 11.08
C ASP A 323 -17.01 -38.74 10.16
N CYS A 324 -16.40 -38.43 9.00
CA CYS A 324 -15.72 -39.34 8.07
C CYS A 324 -14.34 -38.82 7.61
N ILE A 325 -13.41 -38.61 8.55
CA ILE A 325 -12.08 -38.08 8.21
C ILE A 325 -11.32 -39.07 7.30
N THR A 326 -11.05 -38.66 6.07
CA THR A 326 -10.31 -39.45 5.08
C THR A 326 -9.49 -38.55 4.14
N THR A 327 -8.92 -39.11 3.07
CA THR A 327 -8.27 -38.38 1.98
C THR A 327 -9.28 -37.99 0.91
N ILE A 328 -8.97 -36.94 0.16
CA ILE A 328 -9.80 -36.44 -0.95
C ILE A 328 -10.07 -37.49 -2.03
N ASP A 329 -9.18 -38.49 -2.19
CA ASP A 329 -9.35 -39.58 -3.15
C ASP A 329 -10.35 -40.65 -2.71
N GLN A 330 -10.61 -40.78 -1.41
CA GLN A 330 -11.50 -41.79 -0.84
C GLN A 330 -12.77 -41.16 -0.25
N TRP A 331 -12.85 -39.82 -0.22
CA TRP A 331 -13.96 -39.08 0.40
C TRP A 331 -15.34 -39.54 -0.06
N GLU A 332 -15.55 -39.72 -1.36
CA GLU A 332 -16.86 -40.14 -1.87
C GLU A 332 -17.26 -41.54 -1.36
N GLU A 333 -16.33 -42.48 -1.36
CA GLU A 333 -16.55 -43.85 -0.92
C GLU A 333 -16.75 -43.91 0.60
N ASP A 334 -15.82 -43.34 1.37
CA ASP A 334 -15.79 -43.42 2.83
C ASP A 334 -16.90 -42.58 3.50
N CYS A 335 -17.38 -41.52 2.84
CA CYS A 335 -18.39 -40.62 3.40
C CYS A 335 -19.81 -40.86 2.85
N SER A 336 -20.00 -41.83 1.94
CA SER A 336 -21.30 -42.15 1.36
C SER A 336 -22.34 -42.54 2.41
N ASP A 337 -21.96 -43.39 3.36
CA ASP A 337 -22.84 -43.85 4.44
C ASP A 337 -23.29 -42.69 5.33
N MET A 338 -22.38 -41.76 5.66
CA MET A 338 -22.67 -40.57 6.45
C MET A 338 -23.69 -39.65 5.74
N MET A 339 -23.57 -39.47 4.42
CA MET A 339 -24.54 -38.68 3.65
C MET A 339 -25.95 -39.29 3.69
N ASN A 340 -26.04 -40.61 3.67
CA ASN A 340 -27.29 -41.35 3.75
C ASN A 340 -27.90 -41.29 5.17
N GLU A 341 -27.09 -41.47 6.21
CA GLU A 341 -27.51 -41.35 7.61
C GLU A 341 -28.07 -39.97 7.94
N MET A 342 -27.43 -38.91 7.44
CA MET A 342 -27.90 -37.52 7.58
C MET A 342 -29.15 -37.21 6.74
N ARG A 343 -29.65 -38.16 5.94
CA ARG A 343 -30.81 -38.00 5.04
C ARG A 343 -30.68 -36.81 4.10
N ILE A 344 -29.47 -36.54 3.62
CA ILE A 344 -29.21 -35.44 2.69
C ILE A 344 -29.85 -35.79 1.34
N HIS A 345 -30.57 -34.85 0.73
CA HIS A 345 -31.23 -35.08 -0.56
C HIS A 345 -30.21 -35.43 -1.64
N LYS A 346 -30.54 -36.38 -2.53
CA LYS A 346 -29.62 -36.88 -3.57
C LYS A 346 -28.99 -35.77 -4.43
N LEU A 347 -29.77 -34.78 -4.85
CA LEU A 347 -29.24 -33.63 -5.60
C LEU A 347 -28.17 -32.84 -4.81
N THR A 348 -28.32 -32.73 -3.49
CA THR A 348 -27.34 -32.07 -2.63
C THR A 348 -26.10 -32.95 -2.45
N GLN A 349 -26.26 -34.26 -2.29
CA GLN A 349 -25.14 -35.22 -2.28
C GLN A 349 -24.33 -35.11 -3.58
N ASP A 350 -24.99 -35.24 -4.74
CA ASP A 350 -24.36 -35.14 -6.06
C ASP A 350 -23.66 -33.79 -6.24
N SER A 351 -24.22 -32.70 -5.70
CA SER A 351 -23.59 -31.38 -5.73
C SER A 351 -22.30 -31.36 -4.91
N ILE A 352 -22.31 -31.91 -3.70
CA ILE A 352 -21.13 -31.97 -2.83
C ILE A 352 -20.05 -32.86 -3.46
N ILE A 353 -20.43 -34.04 -3.97
CA ILE A 353 -19.50 -34.96 -4.65
C ILE A 353 -18.82 -34.26 -5.83
N ARG A 354 -19.57 -33.53 -6.67
CA ARG A 354 -18.99 -32.71 -7.75
C ARG A 354 -18.01 -31.67 -7.22
N THR A 355 -18.36 -30.96 -6.15
CA THR A 355 -17.46 -29.99 -5.50
C THR A 355 -16.18 -30.65 -4.98
N VAL A 356 -16.26 -31.84 -4.38
CA VAL A 356 -15.09 -32.62 -3.94
C VAL A 356 -14.22 -33.06 -5.13
N GLY A 357 -14.83 -33.44 -6.26
CA GLY A 357 -14.13 -33.67 -7.51
C GLY A 357 -13.33 -32.46 -7.99
N LEU A 358 -13.95 -31.26 -7.99
CA LEU A 358 -13.25 -30.01 -8.34
C LEU A 358 -12.12 -29.68 -7.37
N LEU A 359 -12.31 -29.94 -6.06
CA LEU A 359 -11.26 -29.78 -5.05
C LEU A 359 -10.08 -30.73 -5.32
N LYS A 360 -10.34 -31.97 -5.71
CA LYS A 360 -9.31 -32.93 -6.09
C LYS A 360 -8.51 -32.47 -7.32
N GLU A 361 -9.18 -31.86 -8.31
CA GLU A 361 -8.55 -31.33 -9.52
C GLU A 361 -7.61 -30.14 -9.26
N THR A 362 -7.80 -29.41 -8.16
CA THR A 362 -6.86 -28.34 -7.75
C THR A 362 -5.43 -28.85 -7.57
N GLY A 363 -5.27 -30.15 -7.28
CA GLY A 363 -3.97 -30.80 -7.18
C GLY A 363 -3.17 -30.47 -5.92
N ILE A 364 -3.64 -29.63 -5.02
CA ILE A 364 -2.90 -29.17 -3.82
C ILE A 364 -3.30 -29.92 -2.54
N ILE A 365 -4.30 -30.81 -2.62
CA ILE A 365 -4.85 -31.56 -1.47
C ILE A 365 -4.33 -33.00 -1.48
N ASP A 366 -3.91 -33.48 -0.31
CA ASP A 366 -3.40 -34.83 -0.07
C ASP A 366 -2.37 -35.28 -1.12
N VAL A 367 -1.32 -34.47 -1.29
CA VAL A 367 -0.22 -34.75 -2.23
C VAL A 367 0.76 -35.72 -1.56
N LYS A 368 0.97 -36.89 -2.16
CA LYS A 368 1.85 -37.92 -1.60
C LYS A 368 3.33 -37.53 -1.70
N ILE A 369 4.10 -37.94 -0.69
CA ILE A 369 5.57 -37.86 -0.74
C ILE A 369 6.08 -39.01 -1.62
N PRO A 370 6.97 -38.73 -2.59
CA PRO A 370 7.55 -39.75 -3.46
C PRO A 370 8.11 -40.94 -2.66
N GLY A 371 7.83 -42.17 -3.11
CA GLY A 371 8.30 -43.40 -2.48
C GLY A 371 7.48 -43.90 -1.28
N THR A 372 6.49 -43.14 -0.81
CA THR A 372 5.58 -43.58 0.26
C THR A 372 4.39 -44.36 -0.30
N LYS A 373 3.94 -45.40 0.42
CA LYS A 373 2.80 -46.26 0.01
C LYS A 373 1.65 -46.28 1.02
N GLY A 374 1.84 -45.65 2.18
CA GLY A 374 0.83 -45.65 3.24
C GLY A 374 -0.29 -44.63 3.00
N ARG A 375 -1.20 -44.59 3.98
CA ARG A 375 -2.32 -43.64 4.07
C ARG A 375 -2.24 -42.78 5.35
N SER A 376 -1.13 -42.84 6.07
CA SER A 376 -0.91 -42.03 7.27
C SER A 376 -0.54 -40.62 6.88
N LYS A 377 -0.76 -39.63 7.76
CA LYS A 377 -0.40 -38.22 7.50
C LYS A 377 1.05 -38.03 7.05
N ARG A 378 1.98 -38.85 7.56
CA ARG A 378 3.41 -38.84 7.20
C ARG A 378 3.72 -39.24 5.75
N ASP A 379 2.77 -39.85 5.05
CA ASP A 379 2.91 -40.27 3.66
C ASP A 379 2.58 -39.12 2.67
N PHE A 380 2.18 -37.96 3.19
CA PHE A 380 1.74 -36.80 2.42
C PHE A 380 2.55 -35.55 2.78
N PHE A 381 2.72 -34.65 1.82
CA PHE A 381 3.24 -33.31 2.08
C PHE A 381 2.24 -32.57 2.97
N GLY A 382 2.75 -31.98 4.05
CA GLY A 382 1.98 -31.16 4.97
C GLY A 382 2.21 -29.67 4.79
N GLU A 383 1.57 -28.90 5.65
CA GLU A 383 1.71 -27.45 5.74
C GLU A 383 3.09 -27.04 6.32
N PRO A 384 3.55 -25.79 6.08
CA PRO A 384 4.80 -25.30 6.65
C PRO A 384 4.64 -25.04 8.16
N ASN A 385 5.76 -24.93 8.88
CA ASN A 385 5.73 -24.45 10.25
C ASN A 385 5.42 -22.94 10.28
N TYR A 386 4.15 -22.59 10.47
CA TYR A 386 3.72 -21.20 10.52
C TYR A 386 4.38 -20.37 11.63
N GLU A 387 4.84 -20.97 12.74
CA GLU A 387 5.57 -20.21 13.77
C GLU A 387 6.94 -19.73 13.29
N GLU A 388 7.60 -20.50 12.42
CA GLU A 388 8.87 -20.12 11.81
C GLU A 388 8.65 -19.09 10.70
N VAL A 389 7.70 -19.38 9.79
CA VAL A 389 7.32 -18.50 8.68
C VAL A 389 6.95 -17.10 9.18
N MET A 390 6.18 -17.04 10.28
CA MET A 390 5.72 -15.78 10.87
C MET A 390 6.81 -14.98 11.59
N LYS A 391 8.02 -15.48 11.74
CA LYS A 391 9.15 -14.78 12.36
C LYS A 391 10.13 -14.19 11.35
N GLN A 392 9.96 -14.49 10.06
CA GLN A 392 10.91 -14.16 9.00
C GLN A 392 10.25 -13.41 7.84
N LYS A 393 11.07 -13.00 6.87
CA LYS A 393 10.60 -12.61 5.54
C LYS A 393 10.32 -13.87 4.75
N SER A 394 9.13 -13.95 4.18
CA SER A 394 8.63 -15.14 3.52
C SER A 394 7.94 -14.79 2.20
N VAL A 395 7.90 -15.76 1.30
CA VAL A 395 7.14 -15.70 0.05
C VAL A 395 6.49 -17.04 -0.20
N ILE A 396 5.25 -17.03 -0.69
CA ILE A 396 4.61 -18.21 -1.26
C ILE A 396 4.64 -18.09 -2.78
N ASP A 397 5.35 -19.00 -3.44
CA ASP A 397 5.46 -19.09 -4.91
C ASP A 397 4.23 -19.84 -5.43
N LEU A 398 3.20 -19.09 -5.82
CA LEU A 398 1.92 -19.63 -6.24
C LEU A 398 1.92 -20.09 -7.71
N ARG A 399 3.00 -19.88 -8.47
CA ARG A 399 3.08 -20.32 -9.87
C ARG A 399 2.81 -21.81 -10.03
N TRP A 400 3.27 -22.62 -9.07
CA TRP A 400 3.09 -24.07 -9.05
C TRP A 400 1.64 -24.48 -8.90
N ALA A 401 0.90 -23.82 -8.00
CA ALA A 401 -0.55 -24.02 -7.89
C ALA A 401 -1.29 -23.42 -9.09
N LEU A 402 -0.82 -22.29 -9.62
CA LEU A 402 -1.44 -21.61 -10.77
C LEU A 402 -1.44 -22.47 -12.04
N GLU A 403 -0.49 -23.37 -12.22
CA GLU A 403 -0.49 -24.34 -13.33
C GLU A 403 -1.75 -25.21 -13.36
N LYS A 404 -2.37 -25.45 -12.20
CA LYS A 404 -3.67 -26.14 -12.08
C LYS A 404 -4.87 -25.22 -12.26
N GLY A 405 -4.65 -23.91 -12.30
CA GLY A 405 -5.67 -22.89 -12.47
C GLY A 405 -5.67 -21.87 -11.33
N THR A 406 -6.28 -20.71 -11.61
CA THR A 406 -6.37 -19.58 -10.67
C THR A 406 -7.03 -19.95 -9.35
N SER A 407 -8.01 -20.85 -9.37
CA SER A 407 -8.67 -21.35 -8.15
C SER A 407 -7.71 -22.09 -7.23
N SER A 408 -6.75 -22.86 -7.77
CA SER A 408 -5.76 -23.58 -6.98
C SER A 408 -4.77 -22.64 -6.29
N ALA A 409 -4.26 -21.63 -7.02
CA ALA A 409 -3.44 -20.57 -6.45
C ALA A 409 -4.18 -19.77 -5.37
N THR A 410 -5.44 -19.41 -5.63
CA THR A 410 -6.28 -18.64 -4.71
C THR A 410 -6.58 -19.42 -3.43
N ILE A 411 -6.99 -20.69 -3.54
CA ILE A 411 -7.21 -21.57 -2.38
C ILE A 411 -5.93 -21.71 -1.55
N SER A 412 -4.78 -21.92 -2.20
CA SER A 412 -3.48 -22.03 -1.51
C SER A 412 -3.15 -20.76 -0.73
N ALA A 413 -3.30 -19.59 -1.36
CA ALA A 413 -3.06 -18.29 -0.74
C ALA A 413 -3.99 -18.06 0.46
N PHE A 414 -5.26 -18.41 0.34
CA PHE A 414 -6.24 -18.22 1.41
C PHE A 414 -6.10 -19.20 2.56
N LEU A 415 -5.77 -20.47 2.30
CA LEU A 415 -5.46 -21.42 3.37
C LEU A 415 -4.27 -20.94 4.21
N VAL A 416 -3.20 -20.50 3.55
CA VAL A 416 -2.00 -19.95 4.22
C VAL A 416 -2.33 -18.67 4.98
N SER A 417 -3.04 -17.73 4.36
CA SER A 417 -3.51 -16.50 5.02
C SER A 417 -4.36 -16.80 6.26
N GLN A 418 -5.23 -17.81 6.14
CA GLN A 418 -6.12 -18.23 7.21
C GLN A 418 -5.37 -18.83 8.40
N ARG A 419 -4.39 -19.68 8.14
CA ARG A 419 -3.54 -20.29 9.18
C ARG A 419 -2.71 -19.25 9.93
N ILE A 420 -2.17 -18.26 9.21
CA ILE A 420 -1.48 -17.12 9.80
C ILE A 420 -2.45 -16.34 10.70
N PHE A 421 -3.63 -15.99 10.19
CA PHE A 421 -4.63 -15.26 10.95
C PHE A 421 -5.05 -16.01 12.22
N GLU A 422 -5.31 -17.31 12.14
CA GLU A 422 -5.68 -18.14 13.31
C GLU A 422 -4.59 -18.15 14.37
N ARG A 423 -3.33 -18.28 13.96
CA ARG A 423 -2.21 -18.27 14.90
C ARG A 423 -2.13 -16.93 15.62
N VAL A 424 -2.23 -15.82 14.89
CA VAL A 424 -2.23 -14.47 15.47
C VAL A 424 -3.46 -14.25 16.36
N ASP A 425 -4.65 -14.62 15.92
CA ASP A 425 -5.89 -14.49 16.70
C ASP A 425 -5.84 -15.31 18.00
N LYS A 426 -5.24 -16.50 17.96
CA LYS A 426 -5.00 -17.31 19.15
C LYS A 426 -4.10 -16.58 20.14
N ILE A 427 -2.94 -16.08 19.70
CA ILE A 427 -2.00 -15.33 20.56
C ILE A 427 -2.70 -14.12 21.18
N TYR A 428 -3.46 -13.37 20.38
CA TYR A 428 -4.21 -12.22 20.86
C TYR A 428 -5.25 -12.60 21.91
N LYS A 429 -6.03 -13.67 21.68
CA LYS A 429 -7.05 -14.13 22.64
C LYS A 429 -6.45 -14.67 23.95
N THR A 430 -5.27 -15.30 23.89
CA THR A 430 -4.64 -15.90 25.08
C THR A 430 -3.78 -14.92 25.86
N GLU A 431 -3.08 -14.01 25.18
CA GLU A 431 -2.08 -13.12 25.78
C GLU A 431 -2.50 -11.64 25.79
N GLY A 432 -3.53 -11.27 25.04
CA GLY A 432 -3.94 -9.87 24.86
C GLY A 432 -2.95 -9.04 24.04
N LYS A 433 -2.00 -9.68 23.35
CA LYS A 433 -0.91 -9.01 22.62
C LYS A 433 -1.14 -9.05 21.13
N GLU A 434 -0.90 -7.92 20.47
CA GLU A 434 -0.80 -7.84 19.03
C GLU A 434 0.41 -8.66 18.54
N THR A 435 0.28 -9.28 17.37
CA THR A 435 1.39 -9.95 16.68
C THR A 435 1.64 -9.23 15.36
N PRO A 436 2.60 -8.29 15.33
CA PRO A 436 2.92 -7.52 14.13
C PRO A 436 3.28 -8.44 12.96
N PHE A 437 2.48 -8.41 11.90
CA PHE A 437 2.72 -9.22 10.70
C PHE A 437 2.19 -8.49 9.46
N LEU A 438 2.90 -8.61 8.34
CA LEU A 438 2.51 -7.99 7.08
C LEU A 438 2.26 -9.04 5.99
N MET A 439 1.08 -9.03 5.38
CA MET A 439 0.80 -9.81 4.18
C MET A 439 0.82 -8.91 2.95
N ILE A 440 1.52 -9.30 1.89
CA ILE A 440 1.58 -8.55 0.64
C ILE A 440 1.01 -9.42 -0.46
N PHE A 441 -0.08 -8.99 -1.10
CA PHE A 441 -0.64 -9.66 -2.27
C PHE A 441 -0.35 -8.81 -3.50
N ASP A 442 0.51 -9.29 -4.37
CA ASP A 442 0.68 -8.71 -5.70
C ASP A 442 -0.35 -9.28 -6.66
N GLU A 443 -0.86 -8.49 -7.58
CA GLU A 443 -2.02 -8.83 -8.43
C GLU A 443 -3.28 -9.24 -7.63
N ALA A 444 -3.62 -8.44 -6.62
CA ALA A 444 -4.75 -8.65 -5.70
C ALA A 444 -6.11 -8.96 -6.37
N HIS A 445 -6.33 -8.53 -7.62
CA HIS A 445 -7.56 -8.81 -8.37
C HIS A 445 -7.71 -10.30 -8.74
N GLU A 446 -6.61 -11.05 -8.83
CA GLU A 446 -6.63 -12.50 -9.07
C GLU A 446 -7.15 -13.27 -7.84
N TYR A 447 -6.88 -12.74 -6.63
CA TYR A 447 -7.32 -13.35 -5.37
C TYR A 447 -8.71 -12.89 -4.95
N PHE A 448 -8.98 -11.59 -5.10
CA PHE A 448 -10.19 -10.95 -4.58
C PHE A 448 -11.04 -10.33 -5.69
N PRO A 449 -11.49 -11.13 -6.68
CA PRO A 449 -12.22 -10.59 -7.82
C PRO A 449 -13.58 -10.04 -7.39
N GLN A 450 -14.09 -9.08 -8.16
CA GLN A 450 -15.48 -8.65 -8.08
C GLN A 450 -16.37 -9.81 -8.58
N GLY A 451 -17.03 -10.51 -7.65
CA GLY A 451 -17.86 -11.67 -7.99
C GLY A 451 -19.00 -11.33 -8.96
N ARG A 452 -19.23 -12.20 -9.96
CA ARG A 452 -20.33 -12.07 -10.94
C ARG A 452 -21.67 -12.60 -10.42
N ARG A 453 -21.67 -13.51 -9.44
CA ARG A 453 -22.87 -14.07 -8.76
C ARG A 453 -22.83 -13.77 -7.26
N GLU A 454 -23.99 -13.61 -6.62
CA GLU A 454 -24.09 -13.29 -5.18
C GLU A 454 -23.57 -14.41 -4.28
N GLU A 455 -23.80 -15.67 -4.66
CA GLU A 455 -23.41 -16.85 -3.86
C GLU A 455 -21.88 -17.00 -3.73
N ASP A 456 -21.13 -16.60 -4.76
CA ASP A 456 -19.65 -16.66 -4.78
C ASP A 456 -19.00 -15.59 -3.88
N LYS A 457 -19.76 -14.57 -3.46
CA LYS A 457 -19.25 -13.42 -2.71
C LYS A 457 -19.14 -13.70 -1.21
N GLU A 458 -20.04 -14.51 -0.65
CA GLU A 458 -20.20 -14.56 0.80
C GLU A 458 -18.99 -15.15 1.53
N GLY A 459 -18.36 -16.20 1.00
CA GLY A 459 -17.15 -16.80 1.57
C GLY A 459 -15.95 -15.84 1.52
N LEU A 460 -15.72 -15.27 0.33
CA LEU A 460 -14.65 -14.30 0.08
C LEU A 460 -14.81 -13.04 0.93
N GLU A 461 -16.02 -12.48 1.03
CA GLU A 461 -16.28 -11.29 1.85
C GLU A 461 -16.12 -11.58 3.34
N ARG A 462 -16.48 -12.78 3.81
CA ARG A 462 -16.19 -13.20 5.19
C ARG A 462 -14.68 -13.23 5.46
N LEU A 463 -13.88 -13.73 4.52
CA LEU A 463 -12.42 -13.72 4.63
C LEU A 463 -11.85 -12.30 4.63
N ILE A 464 -12.29 -11.45 3.69
CA ILE A 464 -11.87 -10.05 3.61
C ILE A 464 -12.20 -9.34 4.92
N ASN A 465 -13.42 -9.50 5.44
CA ASN A 465 -13.81 -8.88 6.70
C ASN A 465 -12.97 -9.41 7.87
N ARG A 466 -12.67 -10.71 7.92
CA ARG A 466 -11.81 -11.28 8.96
C ARG A 466 -10.40 -10.71 8.87
N ILE A 467 -9.77 -10.71 7.71
CA ILE A 467 -8.39 -10.24 7.56
C ILE A 467 -8.30 -8.71 7.73
N LEU A 468 -9.18 -7.93 7.08
CA LEU A 468 -9.05 -6.46 7.04
C LEU A 468 -9.75 -5.74 8.21
N ARG A 469 -10.79 -6.31 8.84
CA ARG A 469 -11.40 -5.68 10.03
C ARG A 469 -10.77 -6.19 11.31
N LEU A 470 -10.67 -7.51 11.45
CA LEU A 470 -10.13 -8.10 12.68
C LEU A 470 -8.60 -8.05 12.72
N GLY A 471 -7.92 -8.09 11.57
CA GLY A 471 -6.46 -8.09 11.48
C GLY A 471 -5.82 -6.84 12.08
N ARG A 472 -6.38 -5.64 11.84
CA ARG A 472 -5.90 -4.37 12.42
C ARG A 472 -5.73 -4.45 13.94
N VAL A 473 -6.75 -4.93 14.65
CA VAL A 473 -6.75 -5.06 16.12
C VAL A 473 -5.73 -6.09 16.61
N ARG A 474 -5.31 -7.01 15.75
CA ARG A 474 -4.38 -8.09 16.06
C ARG A 474 -2.95 -7.83 15.60
N GLY A 475 -2.69 -6.68 14.97
CA GLY A 475 -1.38 -6.31 14.43
C GLY A 475 -1.09 -6.83 13.01
N ILE A 476 -2.09 -7.36 12.31
CA ILE A 476 -1.92 -7.82 10.92
C ILE A 476 -2.23 -6.68 9.95
N GLY A 477 -1.24 -6.30 9.15
CA GLY A 477 -1.40 -5.43 8.00
C GLY A 477 -1.46 -6.19 6.69
N THR A 478 -2.11 -5.60 5.69
CA THR A 478 -2.11 -6.12 4.32
C THR A 478 -1.75 -5.02 3.32
N VAL A 479 -0.87 -5.32 2.38
CA VAL A 479 -0.63 -4.49 1.19
C VAL A 479 -1.17 -5.25 0.00
N LEU A 480 -2.16 -4.66 -0.68
CA LEU A 480 -2.86 -5.24 -1.82
C LEU A 480 -2.45 -4.41 -3.03
N ALA A 481 -1.76 -5.00 -4.01
CA ALA A 481 -1.37 -4.28 -5.23
C ALA A 481 -2.12 -4.81 -6.44
N THR A 482 -2.57 -3.93 -7.33
CA THR A 482 -3.26 -4.33 -8.56
C THR A 482 -3.08 -3.31 -9.67
N HIS A 483 -3.18 -3.75 -10.92
CA HIS A 483 -3.34 -2.87 -12.08
C HIS A 483 -4.80 -2.72 -12.52
N ARG A 484 -5.73 -3.51 -11.96
CA ARG A 484 -7.16 -3.51 -12.26
C ARG A 484 -7.98 -3.34 -10.97
N PRO A 485 -8.08 -2.13 -10.41
CA PRO A 485 -8.88 -1.92 -9.20
C PRO A 485 -10.38 -2.06 -9.44
N THR A 486 -10.85 -1.85 -10.68
CA THR A 486 -12.26 -2.08 -11.07
C THR A 486 -12.69 -3.54 -10.95
N ASP A 487 -11.74 -4.47 -11.12
CA ASP A 487 -11.98 -5.91 -10.99
C ASP A 487 -11.86 -6.39 -9.54
N LEU A 488 -11.56 -5.49 -8.59
CA LEU A 488 -11.31 -5.83 -7.18
C LEU A 488 -12.59 -5.74 -6.35
N ASN A 489 -12.71 -6.58 -5.32
CA ASN A 489 -13.84 -6.50 -4.39
C ASN A 489 -13.92 -5.12 -3.70
N ARG A 490 -15.11 -4.48 -3.73
CA ARG A 490 -15.36 -3.15 -3.16
C ARG A 490 -15.06 -3.02 -1.67
N LEU A 491 -15.17 -4.11 -0.89
CA LEU A 491 -14.78 -4.11 0.51
C LEU A 491 -13.29 -3.79 0.67
N ILE A 492 -12.42 -4.24 -0.24
CA ILE A 492 -11.00 -3.92 -0.19
C ILE A 492 -10.78 -2.42 -0.42
N LEU A 493 -11.44 -1.85 -1.43
CA LEU A 493 -11.36 -0.41 -1.73
C LEU A 493 -11.81 0.46 -0.55
N THR A 494 -12.74 -0.05 0.26
CA THR A 494 -13.33 0.63 1.43
C THR A 494 -12.51 0.43 2.71
N LEU A 495 -11.98 -0.78 2.92
CA LEU A 495 -11.29 -1.17 4.16
C LEU A 495 -9.81 -0.83 4.15
N THR A 496 -9.23 -0.58 2.98
CA THR A 496 -7.86 -0.08 2.87
C THR A 496 -7.84 1.42 3.19
N ASN A 497 -7.15 1.76 4.28
CA ASN A 497 -7.01 3.15 4.72
C ASN A 497 -6.03 3.90 3.80
N THR A 498 -4.86 3.31 3.57
CA THR A 498 -3.82 3.94 2.76
C THR A 498 -4.01 3.55 1.29
N LYS A 499 -4.08 4.55 0.41
CA LYS A 499 -4.13 4.36 -1.03
C LYS A 499 -2.89 4.96 -1.66
N VAL A 500 -2.21 4.19 -2.50
CA VAL A 500 -1.05 4.63 -3.27
C VAL A 500 -1.40 4.49 -4.75
N ALA A 501 -1.45 5.60 -5.47
CA ALA A 501 -1.56 5.62 -6.92
C ALA A 501 -0.18 5.85 -7.54
N MET A 502 0.24 4.94 -8.39
CA MET A 502 1.33 5.15 -9.34
C MET A 502 0.71 5.38 -10.73
N ARG A 503 1.55 5.42 -11.78
CA ARG A 503 1.06 5.54 -13.16
C ARG A 503 -0.04 4.52 -13.48
N ALA A 504 -1.26 5.00 -13.71
CA ALA A 504 -2.44 4.21 -14.02
C ALA A 504 -3.35 4.93 -15.03
N ASP A 505 -4.29 4.18 -15.61
CA ASP A 505 -5.38 4.70 -16.41
C ASP A 505 -6.40 5.47 -15.56
N GLU A 506 -7.17 6.35 -16.21
CA GLU A 506 -8.08 7.27 -15.53
C GLU A 506 -9.20 6.53 -14.77
N ASP A 507 -9.76 5.47 -15.36
CA ASP A 507 -10.79 4.66 -14.72
C ASP A 507 -10.28 3.98 -13.44
N ALA A 508 -9.05 3.45 -13.46
CA ALA A 508 -8.44 2.87 -12.28
C ALA A 508 -8.19 3.91 -11.17
N LEU A 509 -7.78 5.13 -11.52
CA LEU A 509 -7.57 6.21 -10.56
C LEU A 509 -8.89 6.70 -9.97
N LYS A 510 -9.94 6.81 -10.80
CA LYS A 510 -11.29 7.16 -10.37
C LYS A 510 -11.86 6.15 -9.37
N GLU A 511 -11.64 4.85 -9.58
CA GLU A 511 -12.11 3.79 -8.66
C GLU A 511 -11.54 3.96 -7.23
N ILE A 512 -10.35 4.58 -7.11
CA ILE A 512 -9.73 4.87 -5.81
C ILE A 512 -9.87 6.33 -5.34
N GLY A 513 -10.50 7.19 -6.15
CA GLY A 513 -10.72 8.62 -5.87
C GLY A 513 -9.50 9.51 -6.09
N MET A 514 -8.68 9.22 -7.09
CA MET A 514 -7.43 9.92 -7.43
C MET A 514 -7.37 10.36 -8.90
N GLU A 515 -8.52 10.55 -9.55
CA GLU A 515 -8.66 10.97 -10.95
C GLU A 515 -7.98 12.30 -11.26
N ASP A 516 -7.96 13.24 -10.30
CA ASP A 516 -7.30 14.56 -10.45
C ASP A 516 -5.78 14.44 -10.73
N TYR A 517 -5.18 13.30 -10.39
CA TYR A 517 -3.77 13.03 -10.59
C TYR A 517 -3.46 12.29 -11.90
N ALA A 518 -4.47 11.95 -12.71
CA ALA A 518 -4.30 11.15 -13.92
C ALA A 518 -3.28 11.75 -14.89
N GLY A 519 -3.43 13.04 -15.24
CA GLY A 519 -2.52 13.71 -16.17
C GLY A 519 -1.07 13.72 -15.68
N MET A 520 -0.85 13.98 -14.38
CA MET A 520 0.49 13.97 -13.77
C MET A 520 1.08 12.55 -13.75
N LEU A 521 0.33 11.56 -13.25
CA LEU A 521 0.82 10.20 -13.06
C LEU A 521 1.10 9.49 -14.39
N GLN A 522 0.29 9.74 -15.43
CA GLN A 522 0.49 9.19 -16.77
C GLN A 522 1.78 9.67 -17.43
N ALA A 523 2.13 10.94 -17.23
CA ALA A 523 3.37 11.54 -17.75
C ALA A 523 4.61 11.23 -16.89
N SER A 524 4.42 10.71 -15.67
CA SER A 524 5.50 10.54 -14.70
C SER A 524 6.35 9.28 -14.92
N PRO A 525 7.64 9.31 -14.55
CA PRO A 525 8.51 8.14 -14.61
C PRO A 525 8.11 7.09 -13.56
N ALA A 526 8.61 5.86 -13.76
CA ALA A 526 8.39 4.77 -12.80
C ALA A 526 8.88 5.13 -11.39
N GLY A 527 8.12 4.66 -10.40
CA GLY A 527 8.35 4.95 -8.98
C GLY A 527 7.69 6.23 -8.48
N TYR A 528 7.24 7.13 -9.36
CA TYR A 528 6.50 8.31 -8.95
C TYR A 528 5.06 7.92 -8.55
N GLY A 529 4.58 8.48 -7.44
CA GLY A 529 3.26 8.14 -6.92
C GLY A 529 2.67 9.20 -6.01
N VAL A 530 1.36 9.08 -5.81
CA VAL A 530 0.56 9.85 -4.86
C VAL A 530 0.06 8.91 -3.78
N MET A 531 0.22 9.30 -2.52
CA MET A 531 -0.26 8.54 -1.37
C MET A 531 -1.27 9.35 -0.57
N ARG A 532 -2.41 8.73 -0.27
CA ARG A 532 -3.44 9.24 0.62
C ARG A 532 -3.58 8.31 1.82
N THR A 533 -3.51 8.86 3.02
CA THR A 533 -3.61 8.10 4.27
C THR A 533 -4.12 8.99 5.39
N PHE A 534 -5.01 8.50 6.26
CA PHE A 534 -5.51 9.27 7.40
C PHE A 534 -4.43 9.58 8.46
N SER A 535 -3.28 8.89 8.40
CA SER A 535 -2.17 9.11 9.34
C SER A 535 -1.32 10.33 8.99
N MET A 536 -1.39 10.83 7.76
CA MET A 536 -0.68 12.04 7.33
C MET A 536 -1.53 13.29 7.59
N LYS A 537 -0.86 14.44 7.73
CA LYS A 537 -1.51 15.72 8.04
C LYS A 537 -1.94 16.50 6.80
N VAL A 538 -1.69 15.93 5.62
CA VAL A 538 -2.11 16.45 4.32
C VAL A 538 -2.98 15.44 3.60
N HIS A 539 -3.81 15.93 2.68
CA HIS A 539 -4.72 15.08 1.92
C HIS A 539 -3.98 14.09 1.01
N ASP A 540 -2.98 14.58 0.28
CA ASP A 540 -2.22 13.78 -0.68
C ASP A 540 -0.73 14.11 -0.61
N LEU A 541 0.11 13.08 -0.51
CA LEU A 541 1.55 13.19 -0.55
C LEU A 541 2.08 12.72 -1.91
N ILE A 542 2.83 13.56 -2.59
CA ILE A 542 3.54 13.19 -3.81
C ILE A 542 4.96 12.72 -3.45
N PHE A 543 5.32 11.53 -3.91
CA PHE A 543 6.60 10.92 -3.58
C PHE A 543 7.17 10.13 -4.77
N ARG A 544 8.45 9.81 -4.68
CA ARG A 544 9.09 8.83 -5.55
C ARG A 544 9.65 7.69 -4.71
N SER A 545 9.28 6.46 -5.06
CA SER A 545 9.78 5.27 -4.40
C SER A 545 11.29 5.11 -4.63
N LEU A 546 12.01 4.64 -3.60
CA LEU A 546 13.40 4.21 -3.79
C LEU A 546 13.47 3.06 -4.78
N LYS A 547 14.61 2.93 -5.46
CA LYS A 547 14.89 1.75 -6.28
C LYS A 547 15.29 0.60 -5.38
N PHE A 548 14.69 -0.55 -5.61
CA PHE A 548 15.13 -1.81 -5.03
C PHE A 548 16.49 -2.17 -5.65
N SER A 549 17.53 -2.13 -4.82
CA SER A 549 18.90 -2.55 -5.16
C SER A 549 19.24 -3.90 -4.57
#